data_AF-A0A543DXA7-F1
#
_entry.id   AF-A0A543DXA7-F1
#
_cell.length_a   1.000
_cell.length_b   1.000
_cell.length_c   1.000
_cell.angle_alpha   90.00
_cell.angle_beta   90.00
_cell.angle_gamma   90.00
#
_symmetry.space_group_name_H-M   'P 1'
#
loop_
_entity.id
_entity.type
_entity.pdbx_description
1 polymer ?
#
loop_
_entity_poly.entity_id
_entity_poly.type
_entity_poly.pdbx_seq_one_letter_code
_entity_poly.pdbx_strand_id
1 'polypeptide(L)' 'MPEKITVSVADDALDRIDDVVTALEGGGMRVEHVLRPLGVITGSAEDTQLQALGAVTGVAAVEPQRTVQLPPPESDVQ' A
#
# COMPACT_ATOMS: atom_id res chain seq x y z
N MET A 1 -8.26 -6.30 12.42
CA MET A 1 -7.11 -5.55 12.96
C MET A 1 -6.46 -4.91 11.76
N PRO A 2 -6.04 -3.64 11.83
CA PRO A 2 -5.51 -2.97 10.65
C PRO A 2 -4.15 -3.57 10.28
N GLU A 3 -4.04 -4.02 9.03
CA GLU A 3 -2.81 -4.57 8.46
C GLU A 3 -2.04 -3.48 7.73
N LYS A 4 -0.71 -3.62 7.67
CA LYS A 4 0.14 -2.73 6.87
C LYS A 4 -0.03 -3.08 5.40
N ILE A 5 -0.20 -2.08 4.57
CA ILE A 5 -0.36 -2.24 3.12
C ILE A 5 0.50 -1.26 2.34
N THR A 6 0.85 -1.70 1.14
CA THR A 6 1.47 -0.90 0.09
C THR A 6 0.49 -0.81 -1.07
N VAL A 7 0.28 0.41 -1.56
CA VAL A 7 -0.57 0.69 -2.71
C VAL A 7 0.30 1.24 -3.82
N SER A 8 0.24 0.59 -4.99
CA SER A 8 0.89 1.05 -6.22
C SER A 8 -0.11 1.86 -7.03
N VAL A 9 0.30 3.06 -7.44
CA VAL A 9 -0.50 3.99 -8.24
C VAL A 9 -0.28 3.67 -9.72
N ALA A 10 -1.36 3.68 -10.50
CA ALA A 10 -1.29 3.49 -11.95
C ALA A 10 -0.54 4.65 -12.63
N ASP A 11 0.20 4.35 -13.69
CA ASP A 11 1.04 5.33 -14.41
C ASP A 11 0.25 6.56 -14.87
N ASP A 12 -0.99 6.35 -15.33
CA ASP A 12 -1.88 7.42 -15.81
C ASP A 12 -2.47 8.30 -14.69
N ALA A 13 -2.24 7.92 -13.43
CA ALA A 13 -2.72 8.59 -12.24
C ALA A 13 -1.59 9.23 -11.40
N LEU A 14 -0.31 9.10 -11.81
CA LEU A 14 0.83 9.62 -11.05
C LEU A 14 0.77 11.15 -10.86
N ASP A 15 0.38 11.89 -11.90
CA ASP A 15 0.24 13.36 -11.84
C ASP A 15 -0.90 13.82 -10.92
N ARG A 16 -1.81 12.89 -10.57
CA ARG A 16 -2.98 13.12 -9.70
C ARG A 16 -2.94 12.24 -8.44
N ILE A 17 -1.74 11.90 -7.96
CA ILE A 17 -1.56 11.01 -6.80
C ILE A 17 -2.27 11.52 -5.54
N ASP A 18 -2.43 12.84 -5.37
CA ASP A 18 -3.17 13.42 -4.23
C ASP A 18 -4.67 13.10 -4.25
N ASP A 19 -5.26 12.97 -5.44
CA ASP A 19 -6.65 12.53 -5.60
C ASP A 19 -6.78 11.06 -5.19
N VAL A 20 -5.77 10.24 -5.54
CA VAL A 20 -5.71 8.83 -5.14
C VAL A 20 -5.56 8.70 -3.62
N VAL A 21 -4.70 9.52 -2.99
CA VAL A 21 -4.56 9.58 -1.52
C VAL A 21 -5.90 9.87 -0.86
N THR A 22 -6.61 10.91 -1.34
CA THR A 22 -7.91 11.31 -0.79
C THR A 22 -8.94 10.19 -0.92
N ALA A 23 -8.95 9.49 -2.06
CA ALA A 23 -9.87 8.37 -2.29
C ALA A 23 -9.53 7.15 -1.42
N LEU A 24 -8.24 6.85 -1.19
CA LEU A 24 -7.81 5.78 -0.29
C LEU A 24 -8.19 6.07 1.17
N GLU A 25 -8.00 7.31 1.63
CA GLU A 25 -8.44 7.74 2.97
C GLU A 25 -9.96 7.63 3.13
N GLY A 26 -10.72 8.06 2.12
CA GLY A 26 -12.18 7.88 2.07
C GLY A 26 -12.60 6.40 2.03
N GLY A 27 -11.76 5.53 1.49
CA GLY A 27 -11.92 4.08 1.46
C GLY A 27 -11.53 3.36 2.76
N GLY A 28 -11.05 4.08 3.77
CA GLY A 28 -10.71 3.55 5.09
C GLY A 28 -9.23 3.22 5.29
N MET A 29 -8.37 3.55 4.33
CA MET A 29 -6.92 3.46 4.53
C MET A 29 -6.43 4.62 5.40
N ARG A 30 -5.60 4.31 6.40
CA ARG A 30 -4.79 5.32 7.09
C ARG A 30 -3.46 5.46 6.34
N VAL A 31 -3.29 6.57 5.63
CA VAL A 31 -2.05 6.86 4.90
C VAL A 31 -0.92 7.25 5.86
N GLU A 32 0.28 6.72 5.64
CA GLU A 32 1.48 7.00 6.43
C GLU A 32 2.56 7.70 5.60
N HIS A 33 2.83 7.20 4.40
CA HIS A 33 3.80 7.81 3.49
C HIS A 33 3.32 7.80 2.05
N VAL A 34 3.67 8.86 1.32
CA VAL A 34 3.45 8.99 -0.12
C VAL A 34 4.81 9.13 -0.78
N LEU A 35 5.28 8.05 -1.39
CA LEU A 35 6.55 7.97 -2.14
C LEU A 35 6.29 8.37 -3.60
N ARG A 36 5.96 9.65 -3.82
CA ARG A 36 5.52 10.19 -5.12
C ARG A 36 6.42 9.81 -6.31
N PRO A 37 7.76 9.90 -6.22
CA PRO A 37 8.63 9.53 -7.35
C PRO A 37 8.53 8.06 -7.75
N LEU A 38 8.03 7.19 -6.85
CA LEU A 38 7.86 5.76 -7.08
C LEU A 38 6.40 5.38 -7.38
N GLY A 39 5.45 6.31 -7.26
CA GLY A 39 4.02 5.99 -7.37
C GLY A 39 3.54 5.05 -6.26
N VAL A 40 4.13 5.12 -5.06
CA VAL A 40 3.80 4.20 -3.95
C VAL A 40 3.21 4.96 -2.77
N ILE A 41 2.14 4.43 -2.19
CA ILE A 41 1.51 4.93 -0.96
C ILE A 41 1.56 3.79 0.07
N THR A 42 2.07 4.06 1.27
CA THR A 42 2.08 3.07 2.36
C THR A 42 1.17 3.52 3.49
N GLY A 43 0.61 2.55 4.20
CA GLY A 43 -0.29 2.83 5.30
C GLY A 43 -0.86 1.56 5.92
N SER A 44 -2.05 1.68 6.51
CA SER A 44 -2.79 0.53 7.04
C SER A 44 -4.28 0.58 6.73
N ALA A 45 -4.91 -0.58 6.66
CA ALA A 45 -6.36 -0.72 6.46
C ALA A 45 -6.86 -2.02 7.10
N GLU A 46 -8.16 -2.13 7.36
CA GLU A 46 -8.75 -3.41 7.78
C GLU A 46 -8.84 -4.36 6.56
N ASP A 47 -8.65 -5.66 6.76
CA ASP A 47 -8.72 -6.69 5.70
C ASP A 47 -10.00 -6.60 4.87
N THR A 48 -11.12 -6.29 5.53
CA THR A 48 -12.43 -6.13 4.91
C THR A 48 -12.50 -4.97 3.91
N GLN A 49 -11.55 -4.04 3.95
CA GLN A 49 -11.49 -2.85 3.09
C GLN A 49 -10.56 -3.04 1.88
N LEU A 50 -9.67 -4.06 1.88
CA LEU A 50 -8.65 -4.23 0.84
C LEU A 50 -9.23 -4.36 -0.58
N GLN A 51 -10.34 -5.10 -0.72
CA GLN A 51 -11.01 -5.24 -2.00
C GLN A 51 -11.58 -3.91 -2.51
N ALA A 52 -12.12 -3.09 -1.61
CA ALA A 52 -12.66 -1.77 -1.96
C ALA A 52 -11.54 -0.80 -2.35
N LEU A 53 -10.41 -0.83 -1.64
CA LEU A 53 -9.22 -0.02 -1.96
C LEU A 53 -8.64 -0.39 -3.32
N GLY A 54 -8.65 -1.67 -3.70
CA GLY A 54 -8.21 -2.13 -5.02
C GLY A 54 -9.11 -1.68 -6.18
N ALA A 55 -10.33 -1.22 -5.90
CA ALA A 55 -11.26 -0.70 -6.90
C ALA A 55 -11.18 0.83 -7.05
N VAL A 56 -10.37 1.52 -6.24
CA VAL A 56 -10.18 2.96 -6.32
C VAL A 56 -9.53 3.32 -7.67
N THR A 57 -10.10 4.30 -8.36
CA THR A 57 -9.55 4.78 -9.64
C THR A 57 -8.13 5.32 -9.45
N GLY A 58 -7.20 4.86 -10.27
CA GLY A 58 -5.78 5.22 -10.17
C GLY A 58 -4.96 4.28 -9.27
N VAL A 59 -5.57 3.28 -8.65
CA VAL A 59 -4.84 2.18 -7.97
C VAL A 59 -4.53 1.08 -8.99
N ALA A 60 -3.26 0.71 -9.07
CA ALA A 60 -2.80 -0.44 -9.86
C ALA A 60 -2.79 -1.74 -9.04
N ALA A 61 -2.38 -1.65 -7.77
CA ALA A 61 -2.34 -2.80 -6.87
C ALA A 61 -2.44 -2.38 -5.40
N VAL A 62 -3.00 -3.26 -4.58
CA VAL A 62 -2.99 -3.18 -3.12
C VAL A 62 -2.38 -4.47 -2.60
N GLU A 63 -1.29 -4.35 -1.85
CA GLU A 63 -0.51 -5.49 -1.38
C GLU A 63 -0.34 -5.41 0.15
N PRO A 64 -0.70 -6.47 0.90
CA PRO A 64 -0.39 -6.53 2.32
C PRO A 64 1.13 -6.62 2.50
N GLN A 65 1.66 -5.81 3.40
CA GLN A 65 3.07 -5.80 3.74
C GLN A 65 3.39 -7.09 4.51
N ARG A 66 4.29 -7.90 3.96
CA ARG A 66 4.75 -9.13 4.60
C ARG A 66 5.98 -8.87 5.43
N THR A 67 6.00 -9.37 6.66
CA THR A 67 7.23 -9.43 7.45
C THR A 67 8.08 -10.58 6.93
N VAL A 68 9.22 -10.25 6.33
CA VAL A 68 10.26 -11.24 6.00
C VAL A 68 11.36 -11.09 7.03
N GLN A 69 11.67 -12.18 7.73
CA GLN A 69 12.77 -12.22 8.68
C GLN A 69 13.88 -13.09 8.09
N LEU A 70 15.05 -12.49 7.91
CA LEU A 70 16.24 -13.26 7.54
C LEU A 70 16.58 -14.23 8.67
N PRO A 71 17.06 -15.44 8.35
CA PRO A 71 17.57 -16.35 9.35
C PRO A 71 18.71 -15.69 10.13
N PRO A 72 18.89 -16.04 11.42
CA PRO A 72 19.97 -15.48 12.23
C PRO A 72 21.33 -15.82 11.60
N PRO A 73 22.39 -15.01 11.83
CA PRO A 73 23.71 -15.19 11.22
C PRO A 73 24.32 -16.57 11.44
N GLU A 74 23.93 -17.25 12.52
CA GLU A 74 24.40 -18.58 12.93
C GLU A 74 23.64 -19.72 12.24
N SER A 75 22.68 -19.42 11.36
CA SER A 75 21.93 -20.44 10.62
C SER A 75 22.74 -21.00 9.45
N ASP A 76 22.56 -22.30 9.19
CA ASP A 76 23.27 -23.03 8.12
C ASP A 76 22.87 -22.57 6.69
N VAL A 77 21.75 -21.85 6.55
CA VAL A 77 21.28 -21.27 5.28
C VAL A 77 21.06 -19.78 5.45
N GLN A 78 21.63 -19.01 4.52
CA GLN A 78 21.41 -17.58 4.34
C GLN A 78 20.37 -17.34 3.25
#